data_AF-A0AAU2TGB2-F1
#
_entry.id   AF-A0AAU2TGB2-F1
#
_cell.length_a   1.000
_cell.length_b   1.000
_cell.length_c   1.000
_cell.angle_alpha   90.00
_cell.angle_beta   90.00
_cell.angle_gamma   90.00
#
_symmetry.space_group_name_H-M   'P 1'
#
loop_
_entity.id
_entity.type
_entity.pdbx_description
1 polymer ?
#
loop_
_entity_poly.entity_id
_entity_poly.type
_entity_poly.pdbx_seq_one_letter_code
_entity_poly.pdbx_strand_id
1 'polypeptide(L)' 'MRAYLAALARRLVLAASGQCSWCHAWFDDWNGGTCDACRAAGH' A
#
# COMPACT_ATOMS: atom_id res chain seq x y z
N MET A 1 -2.22 -18.15 29.74
CA MET A 1 -1.76 -16.80 29.30
C MET A 1 -0.77 -16.83 28.11
N ARG A 2 -0.83 -17.80 27.18
CA ARG A 2 0.11 -17.88 26.03
C ARG A 2 -0.54 -17.78 24.64
N ALA A 3 -1.86 -17.72 24.57
CA ALA A 3 -2.59 -17.74 23.29
C ALA A 3 -2.97 -16.35 22.74
N TYR A 4 -2.82 -15.27 23.53
CA TYR A 4 -3.30 -13.94 23.16
C TYR A 4 -2.30 -13.09 22.34
N LEU A 5 -1.02 -13.49 22.29
CA LEU A 5 0.02 -12.69 21.63
C LEU A 5 0.09 -12.90 20.10
N ALA A 6 -0.55 -13.93 19.56
CA ALA A 6 -0.49 -14.24 18.12
C ALA A 6 -1.61 -13.57 17.28
N ALA A 7 -2.62 -12.97 17.92
CA ALA A 7 -3.80 -12.45 17.22
C ALA A 7 -3.64 -10.99 16.72
N LEU A 8 -2.61 -10.26 17.16
CA LEU A 8 -2.48 -8.82 16.87
C LEU A 8 -1.60 -8.50 15.65
N ALA A 9 -0.88 -9.47 15.09
CA ALA A 9 0.07 -9.24 13.99
C ALA A 9 -0.57 -9.19 12.59
N ARG A 10 -1.87 -9.44 12.45
CA ARG A 10 -2.49 -9.77 11.15
C ARG A 10 -3.22 -8.66 10.42
N ARG A 11 -3.32 -7.43 10.94
CA ARG A 11 -4.32 -6.48 10.40
C ARG A 11 -3.99 -5.00 10.47
N LEU A 12 -2.71 -4.63 10.56
CA LEU A 12 -2.29 -3.31 10.08
C LEU A 12 -2.05 -3.43 8.57
N VAL A 13 -3.11 -3.73 7.82
CA VAL A 13 -3.17 -3.29 6.42
C VAL A 13 -3.29 -1.79 6.56
N LEU A 14 -2.13 -1.12 6.56
CA LEU A 14 -2.04 0.32 6.55
C LEU A 14 -2.82 0.72 5.29
N ALA A 15 -4.06 1.18 5.46
CA ALA A 15 -4.83 1.85 4.43
C ALA A 15 -4.14 3.20 4.19
N ALA A 16 -2.94 3.12 3.63
CA ALA A 16 -2.09 4.25 3.41
C ALA A 16 -2.50 4.83 2.07
N SER A 17 -3.28 5.89 2.09
CA SER A 17 -3.41 6.73 0.90
C SER A 17 -2.01 7.22 0.50
N GLY A 18 -1.69 7.21 -0.78
CA GLY A 18 -0.37 7.65 -1.25
C GLY A 18 -0.34 8.02 -2.72
N GLN A 19 0.82 8.51 -3.18
CA GLN A 19 0.98 9.02 -4.53
C GLN A 19 1.86 8.12 -5.40
N CYS A 20 1.51 8.04 -6.68
CA CYS A 20 2.40 7.49 -7.69
C CYS A 20 3.65 8.37 -7.82
N SER A 21 4.84 7.76 -7.77
CA SER A 21 6.12 8.46 -7.89
C SER A 21 6.34 9.13 -9.24
N TRP A 22 5.59 8.72 -10.27
CA TRP A 22 5.73 9.24 -11.63
C TRP A 22 4.68 10.30 -11.98
N CYS A 23 3.40 9.95 -11.88
CA CYS A 23 2.31 10.85 -12.28
C CYS A 23 1.73 11.65 -11.11
N HIS A 24 2.17 11.41 -9.87
CA HIS A 24 1.70 12.08 -8.65
C HIS A 24 0.18 11.96 -8.40
N ALA A 25 -0.51 11.06 -9.10
CA ALA A 25 -1.90 10.75 -8.80
C ALA A 25 -2.02 10.11 -7.42
N TRP A 26 -3.07 10.50 -6.69
CA TRP A 26 -3.40 9.95 -5.37
C TRP A 26 -4.25 8.69 -5.50
N PHE A 27 -3.93 7.70 -4.69
CA PHE A 27 -4.67 6.45 -4.59
C PHE A 27 -4.94 6.14 -3.12
N ASP A 28 -6.15 5.69 -2.84
CA ASP A 28 -6.49 5.05 -1.57
C ASP A 28 -5.85 3.65 -1.54
N ASP A 29 -5.45 3.19 -0.35
CA ASP A 29 -4.78 1.88 -0.16
C ASP A 29 -3.51 1.70 -1.03
N TRP A 30 -2.72 2.76 -1.18
CA TRP A 30 -1.49 2.78 -1.96
C TRP A 30 -0.30 2.17 -1.21
N ASN A 31 0.40 1.24 -1.86
CA ASN A 31 1.61 0.62 -1.29
C ASN A 31 2.93 1.29 -1.71
N GLY A 32 2.89 2.36 -2.51
CA GLY A 32 4.07 3.07 -3.02
C GLY A 32 4.47 2.72 -4.46
N GLY A 33 5.33 3.55 -5.05
CA GLY A 33 5.97 3.30 -6.35
C GLY A 33 5.25 3.91 -7.56
N THR A 34 5.36 3.25 -8.72
CA THR A 34 4.71 3.67 -9.98
C THR A 34 3.35 2.98 -10.13
N CYS A 35 2.30 3.73 -10.47
CA CYS A 35 0.96 3.16 -10.72
C CYS A 35 0.91 2.30 -11.97
N ASP A 36 -0.07 1.40 -12.06
CA ASP A 36 -0.15 0.42 -13.14
C ASP A 36 -0.32 1.07 -14.52
N ALA A 37 -1.01 2.20 -14.59
CA ALA A 37 -1.10 2.99 -15.83
C ALA A 37 0.28 3.49 -16.29
N CYS A 38 1.12 3.95 -15.36
CA CYS A 38 2.46 4.41 -15.67
C CYS A 38 3.42 3.24 -15.97
N ARG A 39 3.29 2.11 -15.26
CA ARG A 39 4.04 0.88 -15.57
C ARG A 39 3.71 0.37 -16.97
N ALA A 40 2.43 0.36 -17.34
CA ALA A 40 1.98 -0.05 -18.68
C ALA A 40 2.53 0.87 -19.77
N ALA A 41 2.78 2.14 -19.45
CA ALA A 41 3.41 3.11 -20.35
C ALA A 41 4.95 3.02 -20.37
N GLY A 42 5.58 2.17 -19.54
CA GLY A 42 7.04 1.99 -19.50
C GLY A 42 7.78 2.94 -18.57
N HIS A 43 7.11 3.47 -17.55
CA HIS A 43 7.70 4.30 -16.50
C HIS A 43 8.01 3.52 -15.20
#